data_AF-A0A3M1K8L9-F1
#
_entry.id   AF-A0A3M1K8L9-F1
#
_cell.length_a   1.000
_cell.length_b   1.000
_cell.length_c   1.000
_cell.angle_alpha   90.00
_cell.angle_beta   90.00
_cell.angle_gamma   90.00
#
_symmetry.space_group_name_H-M   'P 1'
#
loop_
_entity.id
_entity.type
_entity.pdbx_description
1 polymer ?
#
loop_
_entity_poly.entity_id
_entity_poly.type
_entity_poly.pdbx_seq_one_letter_code
_entity_poly.pdbx_strand_id
1 'polypeptide(L)'
;MKRFWLDTILLRPWLSLLIGILLVGAAGYGAKNLYFRGDYKIYFDEDFPQLIAYEKMQNIFNKNENVAIVVAPRDGNVFTRETLTFIKTLTDEAWQTPYSSRVDSIANYQHTEADGDDLLVEDLILDAADLDDEKIAKVREIALHEP
;
A
#
# COMPACT_ATOMS: atom_id res chain seq x y z
N MET A 1 39.25 29.19 -36.63
CA MET A 1 38.10 28.49 -36.00
C MET A 1 37.73 29.04 -34.62
N LYS A 2 38.66 29.19 -33.65
CA LYS A 2 38.33 29.72 -32.29
C LYS A 2 37.78 31.17 -32.26
N ARG A 3 38.32 32.07 -33.10
CA ARG A 3 37.89 33.48 -33.14
C ARG A 3 36.45 33.68 -33.62
N PHE A 4 36.07 33.02 -34.71
CA PHE A 4 34.71 33.09 -35.26
C PHE A 4 33.61 32.69 -34.26
N TRP A 5 33.85 31.66 -33.44
CA TRP A 5 32.91 31.21 -32.41
C TRP A 5 32.73 32.25 -31.28
N LEU A 6 33.85 32.80 -30.79
CA LEU A 6 33.85 33.83 -29.75
C LEU A 6 33.22 35.14 -30.25
N ASP A 7 33.57 35.54 -31.47
CA ASP A 7 33.03 36.75 -32.10
C ASP A 7 31.51 36.61 -32.34
N THR A 8 31.02 35.43 -32.72
CA THR A 8 29.59 35.17 -32.90
C THR A 8 28.82 35.26 -31.57
N ILE A 9 29.39 34.74 -30.48
CA ILE A 9 28.80 34.81 -29.14
C ILE A 9 28.75 36.26 -28.62
N LEU A 10 29.84 37.02 -28.80
CA LEU A 10 29.97 38.38 -28.29
C LEU A 10 29.22 39.41 -29.14
N LEU A 11 29.17 39.25 -30.47
CA LEU A 11 28.51 40.20 -31.39
C LEU A 11 27.01 39.95 -31.54
N ARG A 12 26.50 38.76 -31.14
CA ARG A 12 25.07 38.40 -31.19
C ARG A 12 24.61 37.71 -29.89
N PRO A 13 24.61 38.42 -28.74
CA PRO A 13 24.29 37.83 -27.45
C PRO A 13 22.85 37.30 -27.36
N TRP A 14 21.88 38.01 -27.96
CA TRP A 14 20.47 37.59 -27.97
C TRP A 14 20.24 36.28 -28.74
N LEU A 15 20.94 36.07 -29.86
CA LEU A 15 20.86 34.83 -30.63
C LEU A 15 21.45 33.66 -29.84
N SER A 16 22.57 33.90 -29.16
CA SER A 16 23.23 32.91 -28.30
C SER A 16 22.35 32.51 -27.10
N LEU A 17 21.69 33.49 -26.46
CA LEU A 17 20.72 33.25 -25.40
C LEU A 17 19.51 32.45 -25.88
N LEU A 18 18.95 32.81 -27.03
CA LEU A 18 17.81 32.09 -27.61
C LEU A 18 18.17 30.61 -27.89
N ILE A 19 19.33 30.36 -28.49
CA ILE A 19 19.82 29.00 -28.74
C ILE A 19 20.05 28.25 -27.43
N GLY A 20 20.63 28.90 -26.42
CA GLY A 20 20.80 28.29 -25.09
C GLY A 20 19.48 27.90 -24.46
N ILE A 21 18.48 28.78 -24.48
CA ILE A 21 17.13 28.51 -23.97
C ILE A 21 16.48 27.38 -24.76
N LEU A 22 16.60 27.36 -26.09
CA LEU A 22 16.09 26.28 -26.93
C LEU A 22 16.75 24.94 -26.60
N LEU A 23 18.06 24.90 -26.36
CA LEU A 23 18.77 23.68 -25.98
C LEU A 23 18.36 23.19 -24.59
N VAL A 24 18.20 24.09 -23.62
CA VAL A 24 17.69 23.75 -22.28
C VAL A 24 16.25 23.23 -22.38
N GLY A 25 15.40 23.89 -23.16
CA GLY A 25 14.02 23.46 -23.39
C GLY A 25 13.95 22.10 -24.09
N ALA A 26 14.81 21.85 -25.09
CA ALA A 26 14.89 20.57 -25.78
C ALA A 26 15.38 19.44 -24.87
N ALA A 27 16.41 19.69 -24.05
CA ALA A 27 16.90 18.72 -23.05
C ALA A 27 15.84 18.45 -21.96
N GLY A 28 15.12 19.49 -21.53
CA GLY A 28 14.04 19.41 -20.56
C GLY A 28 12.77 18.76 -21.10
N TYR A 29 12.55 18.73 -22.42
CA TYR A 29 11.35 18.11 -23.02
C TYR A 29 11.19 16.63 -22.65
N GLY A 30 12.30 15.93 -22.42
CA GLY A 30 12.30 14.53 -21.96
C GLY A 30 11.75 14.34 -20.54
N ALA A 31 11.71 15.40 -19.72
CA ALA A 31 11.23 15.33 -18.34
C ALA A 31 9.75 14.91 -18.25
N LYS A 32 8.96 15.17 -19.29
CA LYS A 32 7.55 14.74 -19.36
C LYS A 32 7.38 13.21 -19.36
N ASN A 33 8.44 12.46 -19.70
CA ASN A 33 8.45 11.01 -19.73
C ASN A 33 9.09 10.40 -18.48
N LEU A 34 9.43 11.22 -17.47
CA LEU A 34 9.92 10.70 -16.19
C LEU A 34 8.76 10.07 -15.44
N TYR A 35 8.90 8.80 -15.10
CA TYR A 35 7.97 8.08 -14.24
C TYR A 35 8.77 7.38 -13.14
N PHE A 36 8.13 7.23 -11.99
CA PHE A 36 8.69 6.52 -10.87
C PHE A 36 8.56 5.01 -11.10
N ARG A 37 9.68 4.27 -11.02
CA ARG A 37 9.66 2.81 -10.93
C ARG A 37 9.98 2.42 -9.49
N GLY A 38 8.95 1.99 -8.76
CA GLY A 38 9.08 1.49 -7.38
C GLY A 38 9.13 -0.03 -7.26
N ASP A 39 9.09 -0.75 -8.37
CA ASP A 39 9.11 -2.22 -8.38
C ASP A 39 10.56 -2.73 -8.21
N TYR A 40 10.75 -3.71 -7.32
CA TYR A 40 12.04 -4.35 -7.09
C TYR A 40 12.57 -5.07 -8.34
N LYS A 41 11.71 -5.40 -9.30
CA LYS A 41 12.09 -6.08 -10.55
C LYS A 41 13.12 -5.31 -11.37
N ILE A 42 13.24 -4.00 -11.19
CA ILE A 42 14.24 -3.18 -11.89
C ILE A 42 15.69 -3.58 -11.57
N TYR A 43 15.91 -4.30 -10.47
CA TYR A 43 17.24 -4.75 -10.04
C TYR A 43 17.66 -6.08 -10.68
N PHE A 44 16.80 -6.69 -11.51
CA PHE A 44 17.04 -7.97 -12.16
C PHE A 44 16.99 -7.82 -13.68
N ASP A 45 17.82 -8.60 -14.37
CA ASP A 45 17.72 -8.74 -15.82
C ASP A 45 16.42 -9.45 -16.20
N GLU A 46 15.86 -9.11 -17.37
CA GLU A 46 14.56 -9.63 -17.83
C GLU A 46 14.57 -11.17 -18.03
N ASP A 47 15.74 -11.74 -18.31
CA ASP A 47 15.95 -13.18 -18.51
C ASP A 47 16.39 -13.93 -17.25
N PHE A 48 16.40 -13.26 -16.08
CA PHE A 48 16.80 -13.88 -14.82
C PHE A 48 15.84 -15.02 -14.43
N PRO A 49 16.29 -16.29 -14.44
CA PRO A 49 15.40 -17.45 -14.36
C PRO A 49 14.61 -17.54 -13.05
N GLN A 50 15.17 -17.03 -11.95
CA GLN A 50 14.51 -17.03 -10.65
C GLN A 50 13.38 -16.00 -10.59
N LEU A 51 13.52 -14.83 -11.24
CA LEU A 51 12.44 -13.85 -11.33
C LEU A 51 11.27 -14.44 -12.13
N ILE A 52 11.55 -15.06 -13.27
CA ILE A 52 10.54 -15.72 -14.11
C ILE A 52 9.81 -16.83 -13.33
N ALA A 53 10.55 -17.67 -12.59
CA ALA A 53 9.95 -18.71 -11.77
C ALA A 53 9.07 -18.13 -10.65
N TYR A 54 9.51 -17.05 -10.01
CA TYR A 54 8.75 -16.36 -8.98
C TYR A 54 7.46 -15.73 -9.51
N GLU A 55 7.52 -15.04 -10.65
CA GLU A 55 6.34 -14.49 -11.31
C GLU A 55 5.35 -15.59 -11.74
N LYS A 56 5.87 -16.71 -12.26
CA LYS A 56 5.03 -17.87 -12.59
C LYS A 56 4.30 -18.40 -11.36
N MET A 57 4.99 -18.51 -10.22
CA MET A 57 4.37 -18.91 -8.96
C MET A 57 3.27 -17.93 -8.54
N GLN A 58 3.54 -16.62 -8.57
CA GLN A 58 2.55 -15.59 -8.24
C GLN A 58 1.33 -15.62 -9.17
N ASN A 59 1.53 -15.89 -10.46
CA ASN A 59 0.44 -15.98 -11.43
C ASN A 59 -0.43 -17.23 -11.21
N ILE A 60 0.12 -18.31 -10.63
CA ILE A 60 -0.63 -19.54 -10.33
C ILE A 60 -1.34 -19.44 -8.97
N PHE A 61 -0.69 -18.88 -7.95
CA PHE A 61 -1.13 -18.93 -6.54
C PHE A 61 -1.56 -17.56 -5.97
N ASN A 62 -1.76 -16.56 -6.82
CA ASN A 62 -1.91 -15.14 -6.48
C ASN A 62 -0.62 -14.47 -5.96
N LYS A 63 -0.56 -13.16 -6.17
CA LYS A 63 0.48 -12.29 -5.61
C LYS A 63 0.27 -12.14 -4.10
N ASN A 64 1.36 -12.22 -3.34
CA ASN A 64 1.38 -11.95 -1.90
C ASN A 64 1.86 -10.51 -1.62
N GLU A 65 1.24 -9.54 -2.31
CA GLU A 65 1.48 -8.11 -2.10
C GLU A 65 0.44 -7.60 -1.11
N ASN A 66 0.89 -7.19 0.07
CA ASN A 66 0.02 -6.81 1.18
C ASN A 66 0.22 -5.34 1.57
N VAL A 67 -0.86 -4.70 1.99
CA VAL A 67 -0.84 -3.37 2.64
C VAL A 67 -1.20 -3.58 4.10
N ALA A 68 -0.37 -3.09 5.01
CA ALA A 68 -0.63 -3.14 6.44
C ALA A 68 -1.12 -1.78 6.93
N ILE A 69 -2.26 -1.77 7.61
CA ILE A 69 -2.78 -0.60 8.32
C ILE A 69 -2.62 -0.86 9.81
N VAL A 70 -1.89 0.01 10.51
CA VAL A 70 -1.62 -0.13 11.94
C VAL A 70 -2.38 0.95 12.71
N VAL A 71 -3.25 0.52 13.62
CA VAL A 71 -4.01 1.39 14.51
C VAL A 71 -3.35 1.41 15.87
N ALA A 72 -2.90 2.59 16.32
CA ALA A 72 -2.25 2.78 17.61
C ALA A 72 -2.94 3.89 18.41
N PRO A 73 -3.86 3.55 19.33
CA PRO A 73 -4.49 4.51 20.23
C PRO A 73 -3.47 5.22 21.12
N ARG A 74 -3.73 6.49 21.46
CA ARG A 74 -2.79 7.32 22.25
C ARG A 74 -2.59 6.83 23.68
N ASP A 75 -3.62 6.22 24.25
CA ASP A 75 -3.61 5.63 25.59
C ASP A 75 -3.05 4.20 25.62
N GLY A 76 -2.72 3.65 24.45
CA GLY A 76 -2.24 2.27 24.28
C GLY A 76 -3.31 1.19 24.45
N ASN A 77 -4.57 1.56 24.69
CA ASN A 77 -5.65 0.60 24.90
C ASN A 77 -6.49 0.38 23.63
N VAL A 78 -6.17 -0.70 22.91
CA VAL A 78 -6.90 -1.08 21.69
C VAL A 78 -8.30 -1.63 21.99
N PHE A 79 -8.51 -2.22 23.18
CA PHE A 79 -9.76 -2.86 23.56
C PHE A 79 -10.73 -1.86 24.21
N THR A 80 -11.06 -0.83 23.43
CA THR A 80 -12.09 0.17 23.75
C THR A 80 -13.19 0.09 22.71
N ARG A 81 -14.43 0.42 23.10
CA ARG A 81 -15.56 0.45 22.16
C ARG A 81 -15.24 1.30 20.93
N GLU A 82 -14.73 2.50 21.15
CA GLU A 82 -14.36 3.44 20.08
C GLU A 82 -13.33 2.84 19.10
N THR A 83 -12.25 2.25 19.60
CA THR A 83 -11.19 1.69 18.76
C THR A 83 -11.65 0.45 18.02
N LEU A 84 -12.38 -0.46 18.68
CA LEU A 84 -12.88 -1.68 18.05
C LEU A 84 -13.96 -1.39 17.00
N THR A 85 -14.86 -0.43 17.25
CA THR A 85 -15.78 0.09 16.23
C THR A 85 -15.01 0.64 15.04
N PHE A 86 -13.98 1.45 15.28
CA PHE A 86 -13.16 1.99 14.20
C PHE A 86 -12.46 0.90 13.38
N ILE A 87 -11.89 -0.12 14.03
CA ILE A 87 -11.25 -1.26 13.35
C ILE A 87 -12.28 -2.03 12.50
N LYS A 88 -13.50 -2.24 13.00
CA LYS A 88 -14.57 -2.89 12.21
C LYS A 88 -14.92 -2.07 10.97
N THR A 89 -15.16 -0.77 11.12
CA THR A 89 -15.43 0.13 9.98
C THR A 89 -14.29 0.11 8.97
N LEU A 90 -13.04 0.19 9.45
CA LEU A 90 -11.86 0.15 8.60
C LEU A 90 -11.75 -1.19 7.85
N THR A 91 -12.11 -2.29 8.49
CA THR A 91 -12.12 -3.63 7.87
C THR A 91 -13.15 -3.68 6.74
N ASP A 92 -14.36 -3.17 6.97
CA ASP A 92 -15.43 -3.14 5.98
C ASP A 92 -15.09 -2.23 4.79
N GLU A 93 -14.48 -1.07 5.05
CA GLU A 93 -14.00 -0.17 4.01
C GLU A 93 -12.82 -0.76 3.23
N ALA A 94 -11.91 -1.48 3.91
CA ALA A 94 -10.78 -2.13 3.27
C ALA A 94 -11.21 -3.17 2.23
N TRP A 95 -12.34 -3.85 2.44
CA TRP A 95 -12.93 -4.76 1.44
C TRP A 95 -13.36 -4.04 0.15
N GLN A 96 -13.66 -2.74 0.21
CA GLN A 96 -14.01 -1.94 -0.97
C GLN A 96 -12.77 -1.44 -1.74
N THR A 97 -11.56 -1.72 -1.25
CA THR A 97 -10.32 -1.34 -1.93
C THR A 97 -10.19 -2.07 -3.25
N PRO A 98 -9.95 -1.37 -4.39
CA PRO A 98 -9.76 -2.00 -5.68
C PRO A 98 -8.67 -3.05 -5.65
N TYR A 99 -8.92 -4.19 -6.30
CA TYR A 99 -8.01 -5.35 -6.36
C TYR A 99 -7.74 -6.05 -5.03
N SER A 100 -8.44 -5.68 -3.95
CA SER A 100 -8.43 -6.46 -2.70
C SER A 100 -9.08 -7.82 -2.95
N SER A 101 -8.35 -8.89 -2.64
CA SER A 101 -8.85 -10.27 -2.68
C SER A 101 -9.12 -10.83 -1.29
N ARG A 102 -8.55 -10.20 -0.26
CA ARG A 102 -8.64 -10.62 1.14
C ARG A 102 -8.34 -9.44 2.05
N VAL A 103 -9.08 -9.33 3.14
CA VAL A 103 -8.79 -8.44 4.27
C VAL A 103 -8.78 -9.30 5.52
N ASP A 104 -7.71 -9.24 6.30
CA ASP A 104 -7.62 -9.88 7.61
C ASP A 104 -7.42 -8.79 8.68
N SER A 105 -8.17 -8.87 9.75
CA SER A 105 -8.12 -7.93 10.89
C SER A 105 -8.57 -8.63 12.18
N ILE A 106 -8.38 -7.96 13.32
CA ILE A 106 -8.90 -8.44 14.61
C ILE A 106 -10.43 -8.51 14.58
N ALA A 107 -11.10 -7.66 13.80
CA ALA A 107 -12.56 -7.62 13.77
C ALA A 107 -13.16 -8.82 13.03
N ASN A 108 -12.54 -9.28 11.93
CA ASN A 108 -13.04 -10.41 11.14
C ASN A 108 -12.26 -11.71 11.37
N TYR A 109 -11.56 -11.81 12.51
CA TYR A 109 -11.00 -13.08 12.94
C TYR A 109 -12.14 -14.07 13.19
N GLN A 110 -12.13 -15.20 12.49
CA GLN A 110 -13.17 -16.21 12.58
C GLN A 110 -12.99 -17.02 13.86
N HIS A 111 -13.91 -16.86 14.80
CA HIS A 111 -13.90 -17.58 16.07
C HIS A 111 -15.07 -18.56 16.12
N THR A 112 -14.79 -19.78 16.60
CA THR A 112 -15.78 -20.85 16.74
C THR A 112 -16.05 -21.12 18.20
N GLU A 113 -17.31 -21.06 18.60
CA GLU A 113 -17.73 -21.39 19.95
C GLU A 113 -19.00 -22.24 19.98
N ALA A 114 -19.23 -22.90 21.11
CA ALA A 114 -20.45 -23.66 21.32
C ALA A 114 -21.53 -22.75 21.94
N ASP A 115 -22.72 -22.74 21.36
CA ASP A 115 -23.92 -22.12 21.91
C ASP A 115 -24.96 -23.21 22.18
N GLY A 116 -25.00 -23.69 23.43
CA GLY A 116 -25.80 -24.84 23.81
C GLY A 116 -25.35 -26.12 23.06
N ASP A 117 -26.22 -26.62 22.18
CA ASP A 117 -25.97 -27.78 21.33
C ASP A 117 -25.47 -27.39 19.91
N ASP A 118 -25.42 -26.09 19.61
CA ASP A 118 -24.99 -25.56 18.31
C ASP A 118 -23.52 -25.11 18.35
N LEU A 119 -22.90 -25.06 17.18
CA LEU A 119 -21.58 -24.44 16.98
C LEU A 119 -21.76 -23.18 16.16
N LEU A 120 -21.41 -22.03 16.76
CA LEU A 120 -21.41 -20.73 16.11
C LEU A 120 -20.01 -20.44 15.56
N VAL A 121 -19.93 -20.10 14.27
CA VAL A 121 -18.71 -19.66 13.60
C VAL A 121 -18.98 -18.27 13.03
N GLU A 122 -18.36 -17.25 13.59
CA GLU A 122 -18.58 -15.86 13.18
C GLU A 122 -17.31 -15.01 13.30
N ASP A 123 -17.38 -13.80 12.74
CA ASP A 123 -16.38 -12.76 12.96
C ASP A 123 -16.35 -12.37 14.45
N LEU A 124 -15.15 -12.19 14.98
CA LEU A 124 -14.93 -11.79 16.37
C LEU A 124 -15.72 -10.51 16.74
N ILE A 125 -15.91 -9.62 15.76
CA ILE A 125 -16.80 -8.46 15.81
C ILE A 125 -17.70 -8.48 14.57
N LEU A 126 -18.87 -9.11 14.68
CA LEU A 126 -19.86 -9.17 13.59
C LEU A 126 -20.47 -7.79 13.30
N ASP A 127 -21.00 -7.13 14.33
CA ASP A 127 -21.52 -5.75 14.28
C ASP A 127 -20.90 -4.92 15.41
N ALA A 128 -20.56 -3.66 15.11
CA ALA A 128 -20.08 -2.72 16.11
C ALA A 128 -21.17 -2.33 17.12
N ALA A 129 -22.45 -2.52 16.80
CA ALA A 129 -23.57 -2.34 17.71
C ALA A 129 -23.55 -3.33 18.90
N ASP A 130 -22.97 -4.51 18.70
CA ASP A 130 -22.91 -5.59 19.70
C ASP A 130 -21.75 -5.45 20.69
N LEU A 131 -20.92 -4.40 20.54
CA LEU A 131 -19.78 -4.14 21.42
C LEU A 131 -20.24 -3.56 22.76
N ASP A 132 -20.59 -4.44 23.70
CA ASP A 132 -20.72 -4.12 25.11
C ASP A 132 -19.45 -4.47 25.92
N ASP A 133 -19.45 -4.17 27.22
CA ASP A 133 -18.26 -4.37 28.05
C ASP A 133 -17.89 -5.86 28.18
N GLU A 134 -18.86 -6.78 28.08
CA GLU A 134 -18.65 -8.22 28.13
C GLU A 134 -18.05 -8.73 26.82
N LYS A 135 -18.62 -8.34 25.68
CA LYS A 135 -18.09 -8.67 24.35
C LYS A 135 -16.69 -8.08 24.16
N ILE A 136 -16.42 -6.86 24.61
CA ILE A 136 -15.08 -6.26 24.54
C ILE A 136 -14.06 -7.06 25.36
N ALA A 137 -14.43 -7.51 26.58
CA ALA A 137 -13.56 -8.36 27.38
C ALA A 137 -13.30 -9.72 26.71
N LYS A 138 -14.32 -10.31 26.10
CA LYS A 138 -14.22 -11.56 25.34
C LYS A 138 -13.33 -11.42 24.10
N VAL A 139 -13.53 -10.36 23.31
CA VAL A 139 -12.69 -10.01 22.15
C VAL A 139 -11.24 -9.87 22.57
N ARG A 140 -10.99 -9.21 23.71
CA ARG A 140 -9.63 -9.05 24.26
C ARG A 140 -9.00 -10.39 24.63
N GLU A 141 -9.74 -11.26 25.29
CA GLU A 141 -9.23 -12.57 25.69
C GLU A 141 -8.87 -13.41 24.46
N ILE A 142 -9.79 -13.52 23.51
CA ILE A 142 -9.60 -14.29 22.27
C ILE A 142 -8.41 -13.73 21.47
N ALA A 143 -8.39 -12.42 21.22
CA ALA A 143 -7.35 -11.79 20.39
C ALA A 143 -5.93 -11.84 21.00
N LEU A 144 -5.79 -12.07 22.31
CA LEU A 144 -4.49 -12.17 22.98
C LEU A 144 -4.03 -13.61 23.21
N HIS A 145 -4.95 -14.59 23.17
CA HIS A 145 -4.66 -15.98 23.54
C HIS A 145 -4.78 -16.98 22.39
N GLU A 146 -5.49 -16.64 21.31
CA GLU A 146 -5.54 -17.48 20.11
C GLU A 146 -4.44 -17.11 19.09
N PRO A 147 -3.88 -18.10 18.37
CA PRO A 147 -2.70 -17.95 17.51
C PRO A 147 -2.94 -17.23 16.18
#